data_AF-A0A951DF08-F1
#
_entry.id   AF-A0A951DF08-F1
#
_cell.length_a   1.000
_cell.length_b   1.000
_cell.length_c   1.000
_cell.angle_alpha   90.00
_cell.angle_beta   90.00
_cell.angle_gamma   90.00
#
_symmetry.space_group_name_H-M   'P 1'
#
loop_
_entity.id
_entity.type
_entity.pdbx_description
1 polymer ?
#
loop_
_entity_poly.entity_id
_entity_poly.type
_entity_poly.pdbx_seq_one_letter_code
_entity_poly.pdbx_strand_id
1 'polypeptide(L)'
;FGHAGAAIKIDCRSLDHEYVGLPDNVQVIAVNSMVKHELGTSAYRERVAECQAAVKALQEFDSSIESLRDVSMSFFVEVQERVPPVPRQRARHIISDTQRVVDFAAAARAKDLKEMGKLFVASHRSMQFDYEISCEEIDFLVDTAIGIPGVYGARMTGGGFGGCTVNLLAPDAVDSFRRTIAEAYEARYGKTPLFYDCKPAEGAGPVSAESAA
;
A
#
# COMPACT_ATOMS: atom_id res chain seq x y z
N PHE A 1 -5.04 -11.96 14.40
CA PHE A 1 -3.64 -11.59 14.67
C PHE A 1 -3.44 -10.12 15.03
N GLY A 2 -4.44 -9.22 14.94
CA GLY A 2 -4.28 -7.82 15.36
C GLY A 2 -3.74 -7.68 16.79
N HIS A 3 -2.92 -6.65 17.02
CA HIS A 3 -2.36 -6.29 18.32
C HIS A 3 -2.38 -4.76 18.44
N ALA A 4 -2.84 -4.23 19.57
CA ALA A 4 -2.90 -2.80 19.79
C ALA A 4 -1.52 -2.14 19.64
N GLY A 5 -1.46 -1.00 18.95
CA GLY A 5 -0.23 -0.23 18.72
C GLY A 5 0.78 -0.83 17.72
N ALA A 6 0.48 -1.99 17.10
CA ALA A 6 1.41 -2.64 16.16
C ALA A 6 0.77 -2.95 14.80
N ALA A 7 1.52 -2.69 13.74
CA ALA A 7 1.28 -3.32 12.44
C ALA A 7 1.78 -4.78 12.47
N ILE A 8 1.36 -5.57 11.48
CA ILE A 8 1.80 -6.95 11.32
C ILE A 8 2.55 -7.05 9.98
N LYS A 9 3.82 -7.44 10.02
CA LYS A 9 4.54 -7.86 8.83
C LYS A 9 4.39 -9.38 8.71
N ILE A 10 3.86 -9.83 7.58
CA ILE A 10 3.55 -11.24 7.31
C ILE A 10 4.40 -11.69 6.12
N ASP A 11 5.13 -12.79 6.27
CA ASP A 11 5.73 -13.49 5.14
C ASP A 11 4.67 -14.43 4.55
N CYS A 12 4.14 -14.10 3.37
CA CYS A 12 3.07 -14.88 2.76
C CYS A 12 3.51 -16.26 2.22
N ARG A 13 4.81 -16.57 2.20
CA ARG A 13 5.33 -17.89 1.83
C ARG A 13 5.37 -18.82 3.04
N SER A 14 6.03 -18.40 4.12
CA SER A 14 6.17 -19.23 5.32
C SER A 14 4.97 -19.12 6.28
N LEU A 15 4.15 -18.08 6.11
CA LEU A 15 3.07 -17.67 7.02
C LEU A 15 3.56 -17.17 8.38
N ASP A 16 4.86 -16.94 8.53
CA ASP A 16 5.42 -16.30 9.70
C ASP A 16 4.98 -14.84 9.76
N HIS A 17 4.88 -14.32 10.99
CA HIS A 17 4.54 -12.92 11.20
C HIS A 17 5.33 -12.31 12.34
N GLU A 18 5.51 -11.00 12.26
CA GLU A 18 6.12 -10.19 13.30
C GLU A 18 5.29 -8.93 13.56
N TYR A 19 5.23 -8.54 14.82
CA TYR A 19 4.64 -7.26 15.22
C TYR A 19 5.65 -6.13 15.01
N VAL A 20 5.21 -5.09 14.33
CA VAL A 20 6.00 -3.89 14.05
C VAL A 20 5.33 -2.72 14.75
N GLY A 21 5.91 -2.26 15.85
CA GLY A 21 5.44 -1.07 16.55
C GLY A 21 5.49 0.15 15.64
N LEU A 22 4.41 0.93 15.61
CA LEU A 22 4.38 2.20 14.91
C LEU A 22 4.78 3.34 15.86
N PRO A 23 5.42 4.42 15.38
CA PRO A 23 5.76 5.55 16.23
C PRO A 23 4.51 6.24 16.82
N ASP A 24 4.57 6.66 18.09
CA ASP A 24 3.43 7.28 18.77
C ASP A 24 3.00 8.63 18.17
N ASN A 25 3.91 9.29 17.47
CA ASN A 25 3.73 10.61 16.87
C ASN A 25 3.29 10.55 15.39
N VAL A 26 2.73 9.43 14.93
CA VAL A 26 2.08 9.35 13.61
C VAL A 26 0.58 9.11 13.75
N GLN A 27 -0.20 9.88 13.01
CA GLN A 27 -1.61 9.59 12.76
C GLN A 27 -1.72 8.82 11.45
N VAL A 28 -2.62 7.84 11.44
CA VAL A 28 -2.98 7.10 10.23
C VAL A 28 -4.43 7.42 9.92
N ILE A 29 -4.67 8.05 8.77
CA ILE A 29 -6.04 8.36 8.32
C ILE A 29 -6.29 7.67 7.00
N ALA A 30 -7.34 6.85 6.94
CA ALA A 30 -7.85 6.34 5.68
C ALA A 30 -8.87 7.31 5.08
N VAL A 31 -8.77 7.56 3.77
CA VAL A 31 -9.71 8.42 3.04
C VAL A 31 -10.37 7.59 1.94
N ASN A 32 -11.67 7.37 2.05
CA ASN A 32 -12.48 6.69 1.04
C ASN A 32 -12.90 7.68 -0.04
N SER A 33 -12.55 7.38 -1.28
CA SER A 33 -12.86 8.17 -2.47
C SER A 33 -14.35 8.17 -2.82
N MET A 34 -15.14 7.26 -2.22
CA MET A 34 -16.54 7.01 -2.57
C MET A 34 -16.72 6.52 -4.01
N VAL A 35 -15.65 6.01 -4.61
CA VAL A 35 -15.64 5.42 -5.96
C VAL A 35 -15.29 3.95 -5.85
N LYS A 36 -16.04 3.13 -6.58
CA LYS A 36 -15.77 1.71 -6.78
C LYS A 36 -16.00 1.39 -8.24
N HIS A 37 -14.95 1.05 -8.97
CA HIS A 37 -15.09 0.59 -10.35
C HIS A 37 -15.44 -0.90 -10.36
N GLU A 38 -16.34 -1.31 -11.25
CA GLU A 38 -16.80 -2.72 -11.38
C GLU A 38 -15.69 -3.68 -11.84
N LEU A 39 -14.59 -3.13 -12.39
CA LEU A 39 -13.46 -3.88 -12.95
C LEU A 39 -12.66 -4.70 -11.93
N GLY A 40 -12.83 -4.48 -10.63
CA GLY A 40 -11.94 -5.03 -9.60
C GLY A 40 -11.74 -6.55 -9.65
N THR A 41 -12.79 -7.34 -9.90
CA THR A 41 -12.67 -8.81 -9.87
C THR A 41 -12.00 -9.39 -11.12
N SER A 42 -12.29 -8.84 -12.30
CA SER A 42 -11.67 -9.29 -13.55
C SER A 42 -10.22 -8.79 -13.66
N ALA A 43 -9.98 -7.52 -13.32
CA ALA A 43 -8.65 -6.91 -13.34
C ALA A 43 -7.71 -7.59 -12.33
N TYR A 44 -8.22 -8.00 -11.15
CA TYR A 44 -7.41 -8.76 -10.20
C TYR A 44 -6.90 -10.08 -10.80
N ARG A 45 -7.77 -10.85 -11.47
CA ARG A 45 -7.36 -12.11 -12.12
C ARG A 45 -6.37 -11.89 -13.25
N GLU A 46 -6.53 -10.81 -14.00
CA GLU A 46 -5.57 -10.40 -15.03
C GLU A 46 -4.19 -10.13 -14.42
N ARG A 47 -4.11 -9.36 -13.33
CA ARG A 47 -2.83 -9.09 -12.63
C ARG A 47 -2.16 -10.38 -12.15
N VAL A 48 -2.93 -11.33 -11.64
CA VAL A 48 -2.41 -12.66 -11.26
C VAL A 48 -1.82 -13.39 -12.48
N ALA A 49 -2.54 -13.43 -13.60
CA ALA A 49 -2.07 -14.07 -14.82
C ALA A 49 -0.82 -13.38 -15.40
N GLU A 50 -0.75 -12.05 -15.37
CA GLU A 50 0.42 -11.28 -15.80
C GLU A 50 1.65 -11.56 -14.92
N CYS A 51 1.47 -11.69 -13.60
CA CYS A 51 2.56 -12.09 -12.69
C CYS A 51 3.03 -13.51 -12.97
N GLN A 52 2.12 -14.45 -13.23
CA GLN A 52 2.46 -15.83 -13.60
C GLN A 52 3.23 -15.89 -14.93
N ALA A 53 2.83 -15.07 -15.91
CA ALA A 53 3.56 -14.95 -17.17
C ALA A 53 4.99 -14.41 -16.96
N ALA A 54 5.18 -13.49 -16.03
CA ALA A 54 6.50 -13.01 -15.68
C ALA A 54 7.37 -14.09 -15.03
N VAL A 55 6.82 -14.87 -14.09
CA VAL A 55 7.51 -16.02 -13.49
C VAL A 55 7.95 -17.00 -14.57
N LYS A 56 7.05 -17.37 -15.48
CA LYS A 56 7.36 -18.29 -16.58
C LYS A 56 8.50 -17.78 -17.47
N ALA A 57 8.53 -16.48 -17.77
CA ALA A 57 9.61 -15.90 -18.56
C ALA A 57 10.95 -15.90 -17.80
N LEU A 58 10.93 -15.67 -16.48
CA LEU A 58 12.14 -15.70 -15.64
C LEU A 58 12.68 -17.11 -15.44
N GLN A 59 11.83 -18.14 -15.45
CA GLN A 59 12.22 -19.55 -15.38
C GLN A 59 13.09 -20.01 -16.56
N GLU A 60 13.07 -19.30 -17.70
CA GLU A 60 13.99 -19.56 -18.82
C GLU A 60 15.45 -19.24 -18.45
N PHE A 61 15.67 -18.40 -17.43
CA PHE A 61 16.99 -17.99 -16.94
C PHE A 61 17.39 -18.71 -15.66
N ASP A 62 16.41 -18.94 -14.78
CA ASP A 62 16.58 -19.71 -13.55
C ASP A 62 15.35 -20.56 -13.26
N SER A 63 15.47 -21.85 -13.56
CA SER A 63 14.40 -22.84 -13.37
C SER A 63 13.99 -23.06 -11.91
N SER A 64 14.74 -22.54 -10.92
CA SER A 64 14.39 -22.66 -9.50
C SER A 64 13.38 -21.60 -9.04
N ILE A 65 13.09 -20.59 -9.86
CA ILE A 65 12.11 -19.54 -9.54
C ILE A 65 10.70 -20.14 -9.53
N GLU A 66 10.06 -20.18 -8.36
CA GLU A 66 8.66 -20.61 -8.22
C GLU A 66 7.70 -19.42 -8.17
N SER A 67 8.20 -18.26 -7.73
CA SER A 67 7.43 -17.04 -7.54
C SER A 67 8.30 -15.79 -7.71
N LEU A 68 7.67 -14.63 -7.90
CA LEU A 68 8.39 -13.34 -7.94
C LEU A 68 9.12 -13.01 -6.62
N ARG A 69 8.79 -13.70 -5.52
CA ARG A 69 9.47 -13.57 -4.22
C ARG A 69 10.87 -14.19 -4.21
N ASP A 70 11.18 -15.10 -5.14
CA ASP A 70 12.51 -15.71 -5.33
C ASP A 70 13.48 -14.80 -6.08
N VAL A 71 12.95 -13.73 -6.68
CA VAL A 71 13.67 -12.91 -7.64
C VAL A 71 14.25 -11.70 -6.94
N SER A 72 15.57 -11.55 -6.97
CA SER A 72 16.23 -10.33 -6.50
C SER A 72 16.10 -9.21 -7.53
N MET A 73 16.08 -7.94 -7.08
CA MET A 73 16.02 -6.80 -8.00
C MET A 73 17.24 -6.73 -8.93
N SER A 74 18.44 -7.09 -8.44
CA SER A 74 19.65 -7.12 -9.26
C SER A 74 19.54 -8.14 -10.40
N PHE A 75 19.12 -9.37 -10.10
CA PHE A 75 18.88 -10.39 -11.12
C PHE A 75 17.79 -9.93 -12.10
N PHE A 76 16.69 -9.38 -11.59
CA PHE A 76 15.61 -8.89 -12.45
C PHE A 76 16.10 -7.82 -13.43
N VAL A 77 16.92 -6.86 -12.98
CA VAL A 77 17.46 -5.80 -13.85
C VAL A 77 18.30 -6.38 -14.99
N GLU A 78 19.04 -7.46 -14.76
CA GLU A 78 19.87 -8.13 -15.77
C GLU A 78 19.02 -8.81 -16.87
N VAL A 79 17.88 -9.41 -16.50
CA VAL A 79 17.09 -10.24 -17.43
C VAL A 79 15.76 -9.62 -17.86
N GLN A 80 15.33 -8.50 -17.28
CA GLN A 80 13.98 -7.92 -17.46
C GLN A 80 13.62 -7.67 -18.93
N GLU A 81 14.59 -7.31 -19.78
CA GLU A 81 14.35 -7.05 -21.20
C GLU A 81 13.84 -8.27 -21.99
N ARG A 82 13.98 -9.47 -21.41
CA ARG A 82 13.49 -10.74 -21.96
C ARG A 82 12.09 -11.10 -21.47
N VAL A 83 11.59 -10.44 -20.42
CA VAL A 83 10.22 -10.59 -19.94
C VAL A 83 9.30 -9.72 -20.81
N PRO A 84 8.12 -10.22 -21.26
CA PRO A 84 7.19 -9.42 -22.05
C PRO A 84 6.81 -8.10 -21.35
N PRO A 85 6.55 -6.99 -22.09
CA PRO A 85 6.49 -5.65 -21.50
C PRO A 85 5.52 -5.49 -20.33
N VAL A 86 4.28 -5.99 -20.44
CA VAL A 86 3.28 -5.88 -19.38
C VAL A 86 3.64 -6.75 -18.16
N PRO A 87 3.88 -8.07 -18.30
CA PRO A 87 4.41 -8.91 -17.20
C PRO A 87 5.67 -8.34 -16.53
N ARG A 88 6.57 -7.70 -17.30
CA ARG A 88 7.78 -7.06 -16.77
C ARG A 88 7.44 -5.93 -15.80
N GLN A 89 6.49 -5.08 -16.13
CA GLN A 89 6.02 -4.02 -15.23
C GLN A 89 5.41 -4.61 -13.96
N ARG A 90 4.56 -5.64 -14.08
CA ARG A 90 3.97 -6.32 -12.91
C ARG A 90 5.02 -6.96 -12.02
N ALA A 91 6.03 -7.60 -12.61
CA ALA A 91 7.15 -8.17 -11.87
C ALA A 91 7.97 -7.10 -11.13
N ARG A 92 8.29 -5.99 -11.81
CA ARG A 92 8.99 -4.85 -11.20
C ARG A 92 8.25 -4.34 -9.96
N HIS A 93 6.92 -4.21 -10.03
CA HIS A 93 6.11 -3.85 -8.88
C HIS A 93 6.31 -4.85 -7.73
N ILE A 94 6.00 -6.13 -7.95
CA ILE A 94 6.00 -7.15 -6.89
C ILE A 94 7.39 -7.28 -6.24
N ILE A 95 8.46 -7.33 -7.03
CA ILE A 95 9.83 -7.48 -6.53
C ILE A 95 10.22 -6.25 -5.70
N SER A 96 9.95 -5.05 -6.21
CA SER A 96 10.30 -3.81 -5.50
C SER A 96 9.43 -3.58 -4.26
N ASP A 97 8.13 -3.91 -4.31
CA ASP A 97 7.21 -3.70 -3.18
C ASP A 97 7.47 -4.69 -2.05
N THR A 98 7.88 -5.93 -2.37
CA THR A 98 8.34 -6.91 -1.38
C THR A 98 9.49 -6.36 -0.55
N GLN A 99 10.48 -5.72 -1.19
CA GLN A 99 11.58 -5.08 -0.47
C GLN A 99 11.10 -3.85 0.32
N ARG A 100 10.21 -3.03 -0.24
CA ARG A 100 9.65 -1.86 0.46
C ARG A 100 8.93 -2.23 1.76
N VAL A 101 8.29 -3.41 1.84
CA VAL A 101 7.68 -3.90 3.09
C VAL A 101 8.75 -4.14 4.17
N VAL A 102 9.89 -4.72 3.80
CA VAL A 102 11.03 -4.93 4.73
C VAL A 102 11.60 -3.58 5.17
N ASP A 103 11.81 -2.67 4.23
CA ASP A 103 12.36 -1.34 4.48
C ASP A 103 11.41 -0.50 5.36
N PHE A 104 10.09 -0.60 5.13
CA PHE A 104 9.09 0.10 5.93
C PHE A 104 9.09 -0.40 7.38
N ALA A 105 9.20 -1.72 7.59
CA ALA A 105 9.30 -2.28 8.92
C ALA A 105 10.59 -1.84 9.64
N ALA A 106 11.71 -1.72 8.92
CA ALA A 106 12.95 -1.17 9.47
C ALA A 106 12.81 0.33 9.83
N ALA A 107 12.22 1.14 8.94
CA ALA A 107 11.97 2.56 9.17
C ALA A 107 11.04 2.79 10.37
N ALA A 108 9.98 1.99 10.51
CA ALA A 108 9.07 2.05 11.66
C ALA A 108 9.79 1.75 12.98
N ARG A 109 10.65 0.72 13.03
CA ARG A 109 11.47 0.42 14.21
C ARG A 109 12.46 1.55 14.54
N ALA A 110 13.01 2.19 13.52
CA ALA A 110 13.90 3.34 13.65
C ALA A 110 13.14 4.65 13.97
N LYS A 111 11.80 4.62 14.01
CA LYS A 111 10.92 5.79 14.15
C LYS A 111 11.16 6.86 13.06
N ASP A 112 11.61 6.44 11.88
CA ASP A 112 11.86 7.33 10.74
C ASP A 112 10.57 7.54 9.94
N LEU A 113 9.74 8.47 10.40
CA LEU A 113 8.47 8.83 9.76
C LEU A 113 8.65 9.36 8.35
N LYS A 114 9.77 10.04 8.08
CA LYS A 114 10.05 10.58 6.74
C LYS A 114 10.31 9.45 5.76
N GLU A 115 11.09 8.44 6.16
CA GLU A 115 11.35 7.28 5.33
C GLU A 115 10.10 6.40 5.15
N MET A 116 9.33 6.17 6.21
CA MET A 116 8.02 5.50 6.11
C MET A 116 7.11 6.19 5.07
N GLY A 117 7.04 7.51 5.12
CA GLY A 117 6.27 8.33 4.19
C GLY A 117 6.74 8.22 2.74
N LYS A 118 8.06 8.33 2.49
CA LYS A 118 8.62 8.13 1.15
C LYS A 118 8.33 6.73 0.59
N LEU A 119 8.43 5.70 1.43
CA LEU A 119 8.14 4.31 1.02
C LEU A 119 6.65 4.12 0.66
N PHE A 120 5.74 4.77 1.38
CA PHE A 120 4.32 4.85 1.02
C PHE A 120 4.15 5.45 -0.39
N VAL A 121 4.73 6.62 -0.64
CA VAL A 121 4.62 7.29 -1.95
C VAL A 121 5.25 6.47 -3.06
N ALA A 122 6.43 5.90 -2.85
CA ALA A 122 7.11 5.04 -3.83
C ALA A 122 6.26 3.81 -4.18
N SER A 123 5.65 3.19 -3.16
CA SER A 123 4.72 2.09 -3.35
C SER A 123 3.47 2.52 -4.12
N HIS A 124 2.92 3.71 -3.85
CA HIS A 124 1.82 4.27 -4.64
C HIS A 124 2.16 4.44 -6.11
N ARG A 125 3.31 5.04 -6.43
CA ARG A 125 3.74 5.21 -7.82
C ARG A 125 3.97 3.88 -8.52
N SER A 126 4.48 2.87 -7.81
CA SER A 126 4.59 1.53 -8.38
C SER A 126 3.21 0.91 -8.63
N MET A 127 2.23 1.06 -7.73
CA MET A 127 0.85 0.61 -7.99
C MET A 127 0.17 1.37 -9.13
N GLN A 128 0.50 2.65 -9.31
CA GLN A 128 -0.02 3.51 -10.37
C GLN A 128 0.56 3.14 -11.73
N PHE A 129 1.88 3.05 -11.85
CA PHE A 129 2.57 2.96 -13.15
C PHE A 129 3.09 1.55 -13.49
N ASP A 130 3.47 0.75 -12.50
CA ASP A 130 4.00 -0.61 -12.74
C ASP A 130 2.91 -1.67 -12.63
N TYR A 131 2.02 -1.51 -11.65
CA TYR A 131 0.96 -2.47 -11.40
C TYR A 131 -0.39 -2.05 -11.97
N GLU A 132 -0.58 -0.78 -12.31
CA GLU A 132 -1.81 -0.25 -12.92
C GLU A 132 -3.09 -0.70 -12.19
N ILE A 133 -3.14 -0.48 -10.88
CA ILE A 133 -4.32 -0.76 -10.03
C ILE A 133 -4.87 0.49 -9.34
N SER A 134 -4.30 1.67 -9.61
CA SER A 134 -4.85 2.94 -9.12
C SER A 134 -5.96 3.47 -10.05
N CYS A 135 -6.48 4.66 -9.73
CA CYS A 135 -7.39 5.42 -10.59
C CYS A 135 -7.24 6.92 -10.32
N GLU A 136 -7.84 7.76 -11.16
CA GLU A 136 -7.63 9.21 -11.10
C GLU A 136 -8.00 9.81 -9.73
N GLU A 137 -9.06 9.31 -9.10
CA GLU A 137 -9.53 9.81 -7.80
C GLU A 137 -8.55 9.48 -6.68
N ILE A 138 -7.99 8.27 -6.73
CA ILE A 138 -7.03 7.79 -5.74
C ILE A 138 -5.70 8.49 -5.92
N ASP A 139 -5.24 8.65 -7.17
CA ASP A 139 -4.04 9.40 -7.51
C ASP A 139 -4.16 10.87 -7.07
N PHE A 140 -5.31 11.49 -7.34
CA PHE A 140 -5.60 12.85 -6.89
C PHE A 140 -5.56 12.99 -5.36
N LEU A 141 -6.17 12.05 -4.62
CA LEU A 141 -6.13 12.07 -3.16
C LEU A 141 -4.71 11.95 -2.62
N VAL A 142 -3.88 11.07 -3.20
CA VAL A 142 -2.47 10.93 -2.79
C VAL A 142 -1.67 12.19 -3.13
N ASP A 143 -1.79 12.73 -4.35
CA ASP A 143 -1.07 13.92 -4.80
C ASP A 143 -1.43 15.15 -3.96
N THR A 144 -2.71 15.31 -3.65
CA THR A 144 -3.19 16.38 -2.77
C THR A 144 -2.65 16.20 -1.35
N ALA A 145 -2.71 14.98 -0.81
CA ALA A 145 -2.25 14.68 0.55
C ALA A 145 -0.78 15.02 0.75
N ILE A 146 0.11 14.57 -0.14
CA ILE A 146 1.56 14.76 0.02
C ILE A 146 2.01 16.22 -0.15
N GLY A 147 1.16 17.09 -0.70
CA GLY A 147 1.39 18.53 -0.76
C GLY A 147 1.08 19.27 0.54
N ILE A 148 0.44 18.63 1.51
CA ILE A 148 0.00 19.27 2.76
C ILE A 148 1.13 19.22 3.79
N PRO A 149 1.54 20.35 4.38
CA PRO A 149 2.54 20.37 5.44
C PRO A 149 2.16 19.45 6.61
N GLY A 150 3.09 18.61 7.04
CA GLY A 150 2.89 17.63 8.11
C GLY A 150 2.39 16.26 7.64
N VAL A 151 2.06 16.08 6.36
CA VAL A 151 1.86 14.74 5.78
C VAL A 151 3.23 14.13 5.44
N TYR A 152 3.49 12.94 5.97
CA TYR A 152 4.71 12.18 5.69
C TYR A 152 4.62 11.43 4.36
N GLY A 153 3.47 10.83 4.07
CA GLY A 153 3.24 10.10 2.83
C GLY A 153 1.84 9.50 2.74
N ALA A 154 1.44 9.14 1.54
CA ALA A 154 0.13 8.55 1.25
C ALA A 154 0.24 7.49 0.16
N ARG A 155 -0.65 6.51 0.20
CA ARG A 155 -0.83 5.52 -0.87
C ARG A 155 -2.24 4.97 -0.89
N MET A 156 -2.65 4.38 -2.02
CA MET A 156 -3.85 3.54 -2.06
C MET A 156 -3.74 2.32 -1.13
N THR A 157 -4.87 1.80 -0.65
CA THR A 157 -4.92 0.57 0.14
C THR A 157 -6.05 -0.35 -0.32
N GLY A 158 -5.86 -1.66 -0.18
CA GLY A 158 -6.77 -2.68 -0.73
C GLY A 158 -6.50 -3.02 -2.20
N GLY A 159 -7.53 -3.56 -2.87
CA GLY A 159 -7.41 -4.12 -4.22
C GLY A 159 -7.31 -3.11 -5.37
N GLY A 160 -7.45 -1.81 -5.09
CA GLY A 160 -7.38 -0.75 -6.10
C GLY A 160 -8.69 -0.48 -6.84
N PHE A 161 -8.58 0.29 -7.92
CA PHE A 161 -9.70 0.74 -8.76
C PHE A 161 -10.79 1.48 -7.96
N GLY A 162 -10.33 2.42 -7.12
CA GLY A 162 -11.15 3.16 -6.17
C GLY A 162 -10.86 2.76 -4.72
N GLY A 163 -11.85 2.89 -3.85
CA GLY A 163 -11.72 2.58 -2.43
C GLY A 163 -10.98 3.66 -1.66
N CYS A 164 -9.94 3.29 -0.90
CA CYS A 164 -9.32 4.18 0.07
C CYS A 164 -7.85 4.48 -0.24
N THR A 165 -7.40 5.67 0.15
CA THR A 165 -6.00 5.93 0.49
C THR A 165 -5.76 5.71 1.98
N VAL A 166 -4.52 5.45 2.34
CA VAL A 166 -4.01 5.48 3.72
C VAL A 166 -2.89 6.51 3.78
N ASN A 167 -2.96 7.38 4.79
CA ASN A 167 -2.14 8.59 4.89
C ASN A 167 -1.44 8.60 6.24
N LEU A 168 -0.13 8.86 6.23
CA LEU A 168 0.70 9.04 7.42
C LEU A 168 0.94 10.53 7.60
N LEU A 169 0.56 11.08 8.75
CA LEU A 169 0.69 12.51 9.02
C LEU A 169 0.97 12.80 10.49
N ALA A 170 1.52 13.98 10.75
CA ALA A 170 1.73 14.51 12.08
C ALA A 170 0.37 14.81 12.76
N PRO A 171 0.24 14.67 14.09
CA PRO A 171 -1.01 14.92 14.80
C PRO A 171 -1.57 16.34 14.63
N ASP A 172 -0.70 17.34 14.52
CA ASP A 172 -1.06 18.74 14.32
C ASP A 172 -1.49 19.08 12.88
N ALA A 173 -1.27 18.16 11.92
CA ALA A 173 -1.68 18.32 10.53
C ALA A 173 -3.08 17.78 10.23
N VAL A 174 -3.77 17.17 11.21
CA VAL A 174 -5.06 16.48 10.96
C VAL A 174 -6.14 17.42 10.44
N ASP A 175 -6.28 18.60 11.05
CA ASP A 175 -7.34 19.55 10.68
C ASP A 175 -7.10 20.17 9.30
N SER A 176 -5.85 20.56 9.01
CA SER A 176 -5.49 21.07 7.68
C SER A 176 -5.64 20.00 6.61
N PHE A 177 -5.22 18.76 6.90
CA PHE A 177 -5.37 17.61 6.02
C PHE A 177 -6.84 17.37 5.64
N ARG A 178 -7.72 17.24 6.64
CA ARG A 178 -9.16 16.96 6.41
C ARG A 178 -9.82 18.05 5.59
N ARG A 179 -9.58 19.32 5.93
CA ARG A 179 -10.14 20.46 5.21
C ARG A 179 -9.66 20.50 3.77
N THR A 180 -8.35 20.46 3.54
CA THR A 180 -7.79 20.56 2.18
C THR A 180 -8.22 19.39 1.31
N ILE A 181 -8.22 18.16 1.82
CA ILE A 181 -8.68 17.00 1.06
C ILE A 181 -10.17 17.10 0.72
N ALA A 182 -11.02 17.45 1.69
CA ALA A 182 -12.45 17.57 1.46
C ALA A 182 -12.78 18.65 0.42
N GLU A 183 -12.22 19.85 0.58
CA GLU A 183 -12.43 20.98 -0.35
C GLU A 183 -11.93 20.66 -1.75
N ALA A 184 -10.71 20.12 -1.88
CA ALA A 184 -10.12 19.82 -3.18
C ALA A 184 -10.87 18.69 -3.90
N TYR A 185 -11.27 17.64 -3.18
CA TYR A 185 -11.97 16.50 -3.75
C TYR A 185 -13.40 16.84 -4.16
N GLU A 186 -14.13 17.60 -3.33
CA GLU A 186 -15.46 18.12 -3.65
C GLU A 186 -15.40 19.03 -4.89
N ALA A 187 -14.42 19.95 -4.95
CA ALA A 187 -14.25 20.85 -6.09
C ALA A 187 -13.93 20.11 -7.40
N ARG A 188 -13.15 19.03 -7.34
CA ARG A 188 -12.72 18.28 -8.54
C ARG A 188 -13.74 17.26 -9.03
N TYR A 189 -14.48 16.61 -8.12
CA TYR A 189 -15.32 15.45 -8.41
C TYR A 189 -16.78 15.60 -7.97
N GLY A 190 -17.16 16.66 -7.25
CA GLY A 190 -18.51 16.85 -6.71
C GLY A 190 -18.92 15.75 -5.72
N LYS A 191 -17.95 15.23 -4.97
CA LYS A 191 -18.12 14.14 -4.00
C LYS A 191 -17.44 14.52 -2.69
N THR A 192 -18.07 14.18 -1.58
CA THR A 192 -17.47 14.30 -0.25
C THR A 192 -16.75 12.99 0.11
N PRO A 193 -15.43 13.01 0.40
CA PRO A 193 -14.71 11.83 0.82
C PRO A 193 -15.02 11.47 2.28
N LEU A 194 -14.91 10.19 2.66
CA LEU A 194 -15.05 9.75 4.06
C LEU A 194 -13.68 9.52 4.70
N PHE A 195 -13.50 10.03 5.92
CA PHE A 195 -12.26 9.93 6.67
C PHE A 195 -12.43 8.96 7.84
N TYR A 196 -11.46 8.08 8.04
CA TYR A 196 -11.41 7.14 9.15
C TYR A 196 -10.09 7.31 9.91
N ASP A 197 -10.17 7.63 11.20
CA ASP A 197 -9.01 7.61 12.07
C ASP A 197 -8.65 6.15 12.38
N CYS A 198 -7.48 5.72 11.94
CA CYS A 198 -7.03 4.34 12.06
C CYS A 198 -6.01 4.23 13.19
N LYS A 199 -6.32 3.38 14.18
CA LYS A 199 -5.37 2.98 15.23
C LYS A 199 -5.20 1.47 15.18
N PRO A 200 -3.95 0.94 15.19
CA PRO A 200 -3.76 -0.49 15.32
C PRO A 200 -4.42 -0.99 16.62
N ALA A 201 -5.23 -2.05 16.49
CA ALA A 201 -6.10 -2.56 17.55
C ALA A 201 -5.98 -4.08 17.66
N GLU A 202 -6.52 -4.62 18.75
CA GLU A 202 -6.61 -6.05 18.98
C GLU A 202 -7.35 -6.78 17.87
N GLY A 203 -6.91 -8.00 17.57
CA GLY A 203 -7.59 -8.90 16.66
C GLY A 203 -8.88 -9.49 17.27
N ALA A 204 -9.52 -10.37 16.51
CA ALA A 204 -10.67 -11.12 17.02
C ALA A 204 -10.31 -11.89 18.29
N GLY A 205 -11.15 -11.75 19.32
CA GLY A 205 -10.98 -12.39 20.62
C GLY A 205 -12.32 -12.62 21.32
N PRO A 206 -12.34 -13.39 22.42
CA PRO A 206 -13.54 -13.59 23.21
C PRO A 206 -14.02 -12.27 23.82
N VAL A 207 -15.33 -12.04 23.83
CA VAL A 207 -15.94 -10.91 24.56
C VAL A 207 -16.26 -11.39 25.97
N SER A 208 -15.59 -10.83 26.98
CA SER A 208 -15.97 -11.02 28.38
C SER A 208 -17.21 -10.17 28.70
N ALA A 209 -18.18 -10.73 29.44
CA ALA A 209 -19.46 -10.08 29.74
C ALA A 209 -19.37 -8.75 30.54
N GLU A 210 -18.18 -8.37 31.03
CA GLU A 210 -17.95 -7.13 31.79
C GLU A 210 -17.71 -5.89 30.91
N SER A 211 -17.52 -6.02 29.60
CA SER A 211 -17.32 -4.89 28.69
C SER A 211 -18.62 -4.33 28.07
N ALA A 212 -19.78 -4.78 28.57
CA ALA A 212 -21.11 -4.38 28.09
C ALA A 212 -21.93 -3.53 29.10
N ALA A 213 -21.28 -2.98 30.14
CA ALA A 213 -21.92 -2.08 31.12
C ALA A 213 -21.47 -0.63 30.93
#